data_AF-A0AAW4BNP9-F1
#
_entry.id   AF-A0AAW4BNP9-F1
#
_cell.length_a   1.000
_cell.length_b   1.000
_cell.length_c   1.000
_cell.angle_alpha   90.00
_cell.angle_beta   90.00
_cell.angle_gamma   90.00
#
_symmetry.space_group_name_H-M   'P 1'
#
loop_
_entity.id
_entity.type
_entity.pdbx_description
1 polymer ?
#
loop_
_entity_poly.entity_id
_entity_poly.type
_entity_poly.pdbx_seq_one_letter_code
_entity_poly.pdbx_strand_id
1 'polypeptide(L)'
;DKMLSPHPIRGHMYVLITEAALYELVFASKKPNAKKFQRWVTREVLPEIRKKGYYGKVKLPGFVNRFNLNYGRVSRGYFSVISELFIRLYGSLEMLGYEI
;
A
#
# COMPACT_ATOMS: atom_id res chain seq x y z
N ASP A 1 1.30 -11.73 23.66
CA ASP A 1 1.02 -11.59 25.11
C ASP A 1 0.80 -10.15 25.60
N LYS A 2 1.43 -9.11 25.02
CA LYS A 2 1.17 -7.69 25.36
C LYS A 2 0.06 -6.99 24.54
N MET A 3 -0.90 -7.72 23.98
CA MET A 3 -1.78 -7.24 22.90
C MET A 3 -3.14 -6.68 23.37
N LEU A 4 -3.48 -6.78 24.66
CA LEU A 4 -4.74 -6.33 25.25
C LEU A 4 -4.51 -5.55 26.56
N SER A 5 -3.42 -4.79 26.66
CA SER A 5 -3.18 -3.97 27.84
C SER A 5 -4.03 -2.70 27.78
N PRO A 6 -4.77 -2.35 28.84
CA PRO A 6 -5.49 -1.10 28.92
C PRO A 6 -4.51 0.09 28.83
N HIS A 7 -4.79 1.04 27.94
CA HIS A 7 -3.95 2.21 27.68
C HIS A 7 -4.72 3.50 28.00
N PRO A 8 -4.18 4.38 28.86
CA PRO A 8 -4.85 5.62 29.22
C PRO A 8 -4.72 6.65 28.10
N ILE A 9 -5.85 7.13 27.59
CA ILE A 9 -5.93 8.22 26.61
C ILE A 9 -6.93 9.25 27.13
N ARG A 10 -6.46 10.46 27.44
CA ARG A 10 -7.28 11.56 27.98
C ARG A 10 -8.10 11.18 29.22
N GLY A 11 -7.53 10.38 30.12
CA GLY A 11 -8.19 9.94 31.36
C GLY A 11 -9.17 8.76 31.19
N HIS A 12 -9.39 8.28 29.96
CA HIS A 12 -10.16 7.07 29.70
C HIS A 12 -9.24 5.90 29.35
N MET A 13 -9.64 4.69 29.74
CA MET A 13 -8.84 3.49 29.58
C MET A 13 -9.35 2.68 28.38
N TYR A 14 -8.52 2.50 27.36
CA TYR A 14 -8.87 1.80 26.13
C TYR A 14 -8.10 0.50 25.99
N VAL A 15 -8.75 -0.53 25.46
CA VAL A 15 -8.02 -1.73 25.01
C VAL A 15 -7.56 -1.47 23.59
N LEU A 16 -6.26 -1.30 23.40
CA LEU A 16 -5.66 -1.14 22.09
C LEU A 16 -5.22 -2.50 21.56
N ILE A 17 -5.46 -2.74 20.28
CA ILE A 17 -4.99 -3.91 19.55
C ILE A 17 -4.10 -3.46 18.41
N THR A 18 -3.07 -4.24 18.09
CA THR A 18 -2.24 -4.00 16.91
C THR A 18 -2.94 -4.51 15.66
N GLU A 19 -2.46 -4.09 14.49
CA GLU A 19 -2.95 -4.59 13.20
C GLU A 19 -2.78 -6.12 13.08
N ALA A 20 -1.64 -6.66 13.50
CA ALA A 20 -1.41 -8.10 13.49
C ALA A 20 -2.43 -8.86 14.35
N ALA A 21 -2.67 -8.38 15.58
CA ALA A 21 -3.66 -8.98 16.48
C ALA A 21 -5.11 -8.82 15.97
N LEU A 22 -5.41 -7.70 15.30
CA LEU A 22 -6.70 -7.51 14.63
C LEU A 22 -6.92 -8.58 13.56
N TYR A 23 -5.93 -8.86 12.72
CA TYR A 23 -6.05 -9.89 11.70
C TYR A 23 -6.21 -11.28 12.30
N GLU A 24 -5.40 -11.64 13.31
CA GLU A 24 -5.54 -12.91 14.03
C GLU A 24 -6.96 -13.08 14.60
N LEU A 25 -7.48 -12.02 15.25
CA LEU A 25 -8.83 -12.02 15.80
C LEU A 25 -9.90 -12.22 14.73
N VAL A 26 -9.76 -11.56 13.59
CA VAL A 26 -10.71 -11.69 12.47
C VAL A 26 -10.67 -13.10 11.90
N PHE A 27 -9.48 -13.70 11.72
CA PHE A 27 -9.34 -15.06 11.20
C PHE A 27 -9.84 -16.14 12.17
N ALA A 28 -9.73 -15.91 13.49
CA ALA A 28 -10.27 -16.81 14.50
C ALA A 28 -11.80 -16.67 14.71
N SER A 29 -12.39 -15.55 14.29
CA SER A 29 -13.79 -15.23 14.56
C SER A 29 -14.78 -16.08 13.74
N LYS A 30 -15.79 -16.62 14.42
CA LYS A 30 -16.89 -17.37 13.79
C LYS A 30 -18.02 -16.48 13.24
N LYS A 31 -17.96 -15.15 13.47
CA LYS A 31 -19.00 -14.22 13.04
C LYS A 31 -19.14 -14.19 11.51
N PRO A 32 -20.35 -14.06 10.96
CA PRO A 32 -20.56 -14.07 9.50
C PRO A 32 -19.80 -12.95 8.79
N ASN A 33 -19.69 -11.77 9.39
CA ASN A 33 -18.94 -10.65 8.81
C ASN A 33 -17.44 -10.93 8.74
N ALA A 34 -16.86 -11.59 9.76
CA ALA A 34 -15.46 -11.98 9.75
C ALA A 34 -15.17 -13.02 8.66
N LYS A 35 -16.05 -14.01 8.49
CA LYS A 35 -15.94 -14.99 7.40
C LYS A 35 -16.04 -14.33 6.01
N LYS A 36 -16.89 -13.32 5.84
CA LYS A 36 -16.98 -12.54 4.59
C LYS A 36 -15.67 -11.81 4.31
N PHE A 37 -15.10 -11.14 5.31
CA PHE A 37 -13.80 -10.47 5.19
C PHE A 37 -12.68 -11.45 4.83
N GLN A 38 -12.55 -12.56 5.56
CA GLN A 38 -11.55 -13.59 5.27
C GLN A 38 -11.68 -14.12 3.83
N ARG A 39 -12.91 -14.37 3.36
CA ARG A 39 -13.14 -14.81 1.98
C ARG A 39 -12.75 -13.74 0.96
N TRP A 40 -13.04 -12.48 1.21
CA TRP A 40 -12.63 -11.37 0.35
C TRP A 40 -11.10 -11.26 0.27
N VAL A 41 -10.40 -11.32 1.41
CA VAL A 41 -8.93 -11.30 1.44
C VAL A 41 -8.34 -12.47 0.65
N THR A 42 -8.83 -13.68 0.88
CA THR A 42 -8.25 -14.91 0.29
C THR A 42 -8.62 -15.12 -1.18
N ARG A 43 -9.79 -14.66 -1.63
CA ARG A 43 -10.27 -14.89 -3.00
C ARG A 43 -9.98 -13.72 -3.94
N GLU A 44 -9.84 -12.52 -3.41
CA GLU A 44 -9.68 -11.31 -4.21
C GLU A 44 -8.32 -10.67 -3.97
N VAL A 45 -8.08 -10.21 -2.73
CA VAL A 45 -6.91 -9.39 -2.39
C VAL A 45 -5.59 -10.13 -2.62
N LEU A 46 -5.40 -11.30 -1.99
CA LEU A 46 -4.15 -12.05 -2.09
C LEU A 46 -3.88 -12.56 -3.53
N PRO A 47 -4.88 -13.08 -4.26
CA PRO A 47 -4.68 -13.42 -5.67
C PRO A 47 -4.31 -12.24 -6.56
N GLU A 48 -4.90 -11.06 -6.34
CA GLU A 48 -4.53 -9.85 -7.09
C GLU A 48 -3.08 -9.44 -6.80
N ILE A 49 -2.69 -9.38 -5.53
CA ILE A 49 -1.31 -9.02 -5.14
C ILE A 49 -0.31 -10.02 -5.72
N ARG A 50 -0.59 -11.32 -5.69
CA ARG A 50 0.32 -12.34 -6.28
C ARG A 50 0.49 -12.18 -7.79
N LYS A 51 -0.56 -11.77 -8.50
CA LYS A 51 -0.53 -11.61 -9.96
C LYS A 51 0.05 -10.28 -10.41
N LYS A 52 -0.30 -9.19 -9.72
CA LYS A 52 -0.03 -7.82 -10.14
C LYS A 52 1.08 -7.14 -9.32
N GLY A 53 1.42 -7.69 -8.16
CA GLY A 53 2.28 -7.04 -7.15
C GLY A 53 1.55 -6.07 -6.22
N TYR A 54 0.27 -5.78 -6.48
CA TYR A 54 -0.55 -4.84 -5.69
C TYR A 54 -2.03 -5.21 -5.76
N TYR A 55 -2.83 -4.66 -4.83
CA TYR A 55 -4.29 -4.71 -4.86
C TYR A 55 -4.85 -3.31 -5.16
N GLY A 56 -5.87 -3.21 -6.02
CA GLY A 56 -6.50 -1.94 -6.37
C GLY A 56 -5.90 -1.24 -7.60
N LYS A 57 -5.79 0.10 -7.57
CA LYS A 57 -5.26 0.89 -8.69
C LYS A 57 -3.89 1.47 -8.32
N VAL A 58 -2.86 1.13 -9.10
CA VAL A 58 -1.58 1.86 -9.04
C VAL A 58 -1.82 3.26 -9.56
N LYS A 59 -1.72 4.24 -8.66
CA LYS A 59 -1.82 5.66 -9.02
C LYS A 59 -0.43 6.14 -9.42
N LEU A 60 -0.07 5.93 -10.68
CA LEU A 60 1.16 6.51 -11.21
C LEU A 60 1.08 8.04 -11.13
N PRO A 61 2.18 8.73 -10.79
CA PRO A 61 2.25 10.18 -10.88
C PRO A 61 1.83 10.68 -12.26
N GLY A 62 1.19 11.84 -12.33
CA GLY A 62 0.63 12.36 -13.60
C GLY A 62 1.65 12.47 -14.73
N PHE A 63 2.92 12.76 -14.41
CA PHE A 63 3.98 12.83 -15.41
C PHE A 63 4.33 11.46 -16.00
N VAL A 64 4.32 10.37 -15.21
CA VAL A 64 4.57 9.01 -15.71
C VAL A 64 3.49 8.60 -16.69
N ASN A 65 2.22 8.92 -16.38
CA ASN A 65 1.12 8.68 -17.32
C ASN A 65 1.30 9.44 -18.63
N ARG A 66 1.68 10.71 -18.58
CA ARG A 66 1.97 11.51 -19.78
C ARG A 66 3.14 10.96 -20.59
N PHE A 67 4.21 10.54 -19.92
CA PHE A 67 5.37 9.92 -20.56
C PHE A 67 4.97 8.65 -21.31
N ASN A 68 4.30 7.72 -20.64
CA ASN A 68 3.88 6.44 -21.22
C ASN A 68 2.95 6.62 -22.43
N LEU A 69 1.99 7.56 -22.36
CA LEU A 69 1.05 7.83 -23.45
C LEU A 69 1.71 8.47 -24.68
N ASN A 70 2.84 9.15 -24.51
CA ASN A 70 3.46 9.95 -25.56
C ASN A 70 4.83 9.43 -26.02
N TYR A 71 5.35 8.35 -25.42
CA TYR A 71 6.70 7.86 -25.66
C TYR A 71 7.07 7.71 -27.15
N GLY A 72 6.14 7.20 -27.97
CA GLY A 72 6.34 7.06 -29.43
C GLY A 72 5.87 8.23 -30.29
N ARG A 73 5.30 9.29 -29.70
CA ARG A 73 4.69 10.44 -30.43
C ARG A 73 5.50 11.72 -30.35
N VAL A 74 6.51 11.77 -29.48
CA VAL A 74 7.35 12.96 -29.27
C VAL A 74 8.77 12.72 -29.78
N SER A 75 9.48 13.80 -30.05
CA SER A 75 10.89 13.72 -30.42
C SER A 75 11.74 13.15 -29.28
N ARG A 76 12.82 12.48 -29.65
CA ARG A 76 13.80 11.96 -28.68
C ARG A 76 14.31 13.11 -27.80
N GLY A 77 14.23 12.94 -26.49
CA GLY A 77 14.65 13.96 -25.51
C GLY A 77 13.54 14.92 -25.05
N TYR A 78 12.33 14.88 -25.60
CA TYR A 78 11.22 15.74 -25.17
C TYR A 78 10.94 15.68 -23.66
N PHE A 79 11.13 14.52 -23.03
CA PHE A 79 10.94 14.33 -21.59
C PHE A 79 12.25 14.26 -20.78
N SER A 80 13.43 14.51 -21.39
CA SER A 80 14.74 14.19 -20.78
C SER A 80 14.95 14.82 -19.40
N VAL A 81 14.66 16.12 -19.26
CA VAL A 81 14.83 16.85 -17.99
C VAL A 81 13.91 16.29 -16.90
N ILE A 82 12.65 16.00 -17.22
CA ILE A 82 11.69 15.45 -16.25
C ILE A 82 12.08 14.02 -15.86
N SER A 83 12.48 13.20 -16.83
CA SER A 83 12.95 11.83 -16.58
C SER A 83 14.21 11.83 -15.70
N GLU A 84 15.15 12.73 -15.97
CA GLU A 84 16.38 12.87 -15.18
C GLU A 84 16.09 13.31 -13.74
N LEU A 85 15.27 14.35 -13.55
CA LEU A 85 14.88 14.80 -12.22
C LEU A 85 14.15 13.70 -11.44
N PHE A 86 13.26 12.95 -12.08
CA PHE A 86 12.56 11.84 -11.45
C PHE A 86 13.54 10.76 -10.98
N ILE A 87 14.45 10.31 -11.85
CA ILE A 87 15.45 9.27 -11.51
C ILE A 87 16.33 9.73 -10.34
N ARG A 88 16.83 10.98 -10.38
CA ARG A 88 17.67 11.54 -9.31
C ARG A 88 16.92 11.66 -7.98
N LEU A 89 15.67 12.10 -8.01
CA LEU A 89 14.84 12.24 -6.82
C LEU A 89 14.53 10.87 -6.21
N TYR A 90 14.12 9.90 -7.04
CA TYR A 90 13.81 8.55 -6.57
C TYR A 90 15.03 7.88 -5.94
N GLY A 91 16.18 7.92 -6.62
CA GLY A 91 17.41 7.37 -6.08
C GLY A 91 17.81 8.04 -4.75
N SER A 92 17.65 9.36 -4.64
CA SER A 92 17.90 10.07 -3.37
C SER A 92 16.98 9.61 -2.24
N LEU A 93 15.70 9.37 -2.52
CA LEU A 93 14.74 8.93 -1.51
C LEU A 93 14.97 7.48 -1.09
N GLU A 94 15.32 6.60 -2.03
CA GLU A 94 15.69 5.22 -1.75
C GLU A 94 16.95 5.14 -0.88
N MET A 95 17.97 5.98 -1.15
CA MET A 95 19.15 6.10 -0.29
C MET A 95 18.83 6.55 1.14
N LEU A 96 17.73 7.29 1.33
CA LEU A 96 17.22 7.70 2.63
C LEU A 96 16.33 6.65 3.30
N GLY A 97 16.09 5.51 2.65
CA GLY A 97 15.29 4.40 3.17
C GLY A 97 13.78 4.57 3.00
N TYR A 98 13.33 5.47 2.13
CA TYR A 98 11.91 5.58 1.78
C TYR A 98 11.55 4.56 0.68
N GLU A 99 10.55 3.71 0.94
CA GLU A 99 9.89 2.91 -0.11
C GLU A 99 8.75 3.73 -0.73
N ILE A 100 8.80 3.93 -2.05
CA ILE A 100 7.83 4.73 -2.83
C ILE A 100 7.22 3.88 -3.93
#